data_AF-A0A950V7C3-F1
#
_entry.id   AF-A0A950V7C3-F1
#
_cell.length_a   1.000
_cell.length_b   1.000
_cell.length_c   1.000
_cell.angle_alpha   90.00
_cell.angle_beta   90.00
_cell.angle_gamma   90.00
#
_symmetry.space_group_name_H-M   'P 1'
#
loop_
_entity.id
_entity.type
_entity.pdbx_description
1 polymer ?
#
loop_
_entity_poly.entity_id
_entity_poly.type
_entity_poly.pdbx_seq_one_letter_code
_entity_poly.pdbx_strand_id
1 'polypeptide(L)'
;MGTVTTSIERPLTEPELAGLGKQQARLLQDIGELLMQKKVAIDEFKAAIGEKQKQIEELSARINLGLDRQEVECDVLFETPEKGRKSFVAVATGQIIKVEDMISADYQSRLFDPDERPEKKTGSSNGLPE
;
A
#
# COMPACT_ATOMS: atom_id res chain seq x y z
N MET A 1 -82.01 10.00 7.38
CA MET A 1 -81.26 10.97 6.55
C MET A 1 -79.83 10.50 6.48
N GLY A 2 -79.31 10.24 5.29
CA GLY A 2 -77.93 9.79 5.08
C GLY A 2 -77.07 10.92 4.55
N THR A 3 -75.94 11.19 5.19
CA THR A 3 -74.92 12.11 4.69
C THR A 3 -73.94 11.35 3.80
N VAL A 4 -73.72 11.84 2.58
CA VAL A 4 -72.71 11.35 1.64
C VAL A 4 -71.63 12.41 1.53
N THR A 5 -70.37 12.02 1.73
CA THR A 5 -69.21 12.90 1.64
C THR A 5 -68.65 12.85 0.23
N THR A 6 -68.47 14.01 -0.40
CA THR A 6 -67.77 14.13 -1.69
C THR A 6 -66.73 15.25 -1.60
N SER A 7 -65.64 15.10 -2.35
CA SER A 7 -64.58 16.10 -2.45
C SER A 7 -64.92 17.16 -3.49
N ILE A 8 -64.47 18.39 -3.24
CA ILE A 8 -64.58 19.53 -4.16
C ILE A 8 -63.20 20.18 -4.28
N GLU A 9 -62.79 20.48 -5.52
CA GLU A 9 -61.53 21.15 -5.80
C GLU A 9 -61.69 22.67 -5.62
N ARG A 10 -60.75 23.29 -4.93
CA ARG A 10 -60.68 24.74 -4.79
C ARG A 10 -59.28 25.24 -5.12
N PRO A 11 -59.14 26.48 -5.64
CA PRO A 11 -57.82 27.08 -5.80
C PRO A 11 -57.13 27.24 -4.43
N LEU A 12 -55.81 27.00 -4.45
CA LEU A 12 -54.95 27.24 -3.30
C LEU A 12 -54.81 28.74 -3.07
N THR A 13 -54.85 29.14 -1.81
CA THR A 13 -54.55 30.52 -1.43
C THR A 13 -53.04 30.76 -1.44
N GLU A 14 -52.60 32.01 -1.58
CA GLU A 14 -51.18 32.38 -1.51
C GLU A 14 -50.43 31.80 -0.29
N PRO A 15 -50.94 31.87 0.95
CA PRO A 15 -50.25 31.26 2.10
C PRO A 15 -50.15 29.74 2.00
N GLU A 16 -51.12 29.06 1.39
CA GLU A 16 -51.07 27.60 1.16
C GLU A 16 -50.04 27.23 0.10
N LEU A 17 -49.97 27.99 -1.00
CA LEU A 17 -48.93 27.85 -2.00
C LEU A 17 -47.53 28.09 -1.41
N ALA A 18 -47.37 29.11 -0.57
CA ALA A 18 -46.11 29.37 0.11
C ALA A 18 -45.72 28.23 1.07
N GLY A 19 -46.69 27.66 1.78
CA GLY A 19 -46.49 26.48 2.63
C GLY A 19 -46.05 25.25 1.84
N LEU A 20 -46.73 24.95 0.74
CA LEU A 20 -46.39 23.85 -0.15
C LEU A 20 -45.03 24.06 -0.83
N GLY A 21 -44.69 25.28 -1.23
CA GLY A 21 -43.39 25.62 -1.80
C GLY A 21 -42.25 25.38 -0.80
N LYS A 22 -42.44 25.74 0.47
CA LYS A 22 -41.46 25.44 1.54
C LYS A 22 -41.32 23.94 1.77
N GLN A 23 -42.43 23.19 1.77
CA GLN A 23 -42.38 21.73 1.89
C GLN A 23 -41.66 21.09 0.71
N GLN A 24 -41.95 21.54 -0.52
CA GLN A 24 -41.29 21.07 -1.72
C GLN A 24 -39.78 21.34 -1.68
N ALA A 25 -39.37 22.54 -1.25
CA ALA A 25 -37.95 22.88 -1.11
C ALA A 25 -37.23 21.97 -0.10
N ARG A 26 -37.87 21.66 1.04
CA ARG A 26 -37.33 20.71 2.03
C ARG A 26 -37.18 19.31 1.44
N LEU A 27 -38.21 18.80 0.78
CA LEU A 27 -38.14 17.48 0.15
C LEU A 27 -37.04 17.40 -0.92
N LEU A 28 -36.83 18.46 -1.70
CA LEU A 28 -35.73 18.52 -2.66
C LEU A 28 -34.36 18.49 -1.98
N GLN A 29 -34.21 19.17 -0.84
CA GLN A 29 -32.99 19.11 -0.04
C GLN A 29 -32.76 17.69 0.51
N ASP A 30 -33.78 17.08 1.11
CA ASP A 30 -33.70 15.72 1.65
C ASP A 30 -33.31 14.70 0.56
N ILE A 31 -33.88 14.84 -0.64
CA ILE A 31 -33.50 14.02 -1.81
C ILE A 31 -32.02 14.20 -2.15
N GLY A 32 -31.52 15.43 -2.15
CA GLY A 32 -30.10 15.72 -2.38
C GLY A 32 -29.18 15.06 -1.36
N GLU A 33 -29.54 15.13 -0.08
CA GLU A 33 -28.80 14.50 1.00
C GLU A 33 -28.79 12.96 0.86
N LEU A 34 -29.94 12.36 0.58
CA LEU A 34 -30.05 10.91 0.35
C LEU A 34 -29.22 10.44 -0.85
N LEU A 35 -29.18 11.21 -1.94
CA LEU A 35 -28.36 10.90 -3.12
C LEU A 35 -26.86 10.97 -2.80
N MET A 36 -26.45 11.97 -2.03
CA MET A 36 -25.06 12.09 -1.58
C MET A 36 -24.66 10.93 -0.67
N GLN A 37 -25.48 10.59 0.34
CA GLN A 37 -25.24 9.45 1.23
C GLN A 37 -25.14 8.13 0.46
N LYS A 38 -26.05 7.90 -0.49
CA LYS A 38 -26.00 6.73 -1.38
C LYS A 38 -24.68 6.65 -2.13
N LYS A 39 -24.21 7.77 -2.69
CA LYS A 39 -22.95 7.80 -3.45
C LYS A 39 -21.76 7.42 -2.56
N VAL A 40 -21.67 8.02 -1.37
CA VAL A 40 -20.60 7.72 -0.40
C VAL A 40 -20.60 6.24 -0.03
N ALA A 41 -21.76 5.67 0.31
CA ALA A 41 -21.87 4.27 0.68
C ALA A 41 -21.45 3.33 -0.47
N ILE A 42 -21.85 3.65 -1.71
CA ILE A 42 -21.43 2.85 -2.89
C ILE A 42 -19.91 2.89 -3.07
N ASP A 43 -19.30 4.07 -2.92
CA ASP A 43 -17.86 4.24 -3.07
C ASP A 43 -17.10 3.46 -1.98
N GLU A 44 -17.59 3.49 -0.74
CA GLU A 44 -17.04 2.69 0.38
C GLU A 44 -17.14 1.19 0.11
N PHE A 45 -18.31 0.68 -0.30
CA PHE A 45 -18.47 -0.73 -0.62
C PHE A 45 -17.61 -1.16 -1.80
N LYS A 46 -17.48 -0.30 -2.83
CA LYS A 46 -16.62 -0.57 -3.97
C LYS A 46 -15.16 -0.68 -3.57
N ALA A 47 -14.68 0.21 -2.70
CA ALA A 47 -13.32 0.14 -2.15
C ALA A 47 -13.09 -1.15 -1.35
N ALA A 48 -14.03 -1.49 -0.46
CA ALA A 48 -13.94 -2.71 0.34
C ALA A 48 -13.94 -3.99 -0.51
N ILE A 49 -14.77 -4.06 -1.55
CA ILE A 49 -14.80 -5.19 -2.49
C ILE A 49 -13.47 -5.27 -3.25
N GLY A 50 -12.96 -4.15 -3.77
CA GLY A 50 -11.70 -4.12 -4.50
C GLY A 50 -10.52 -4.60 -3.67
N GLU A 51 -10.46 -4.21 -2.40
CA GLU A 51 -9.43 -4.69 -1.47
C GLU A 51 -9.51 -6.20 -1.25
N LYS A 52 -10.72 -6.76 -1.10
CA LYS A 52 -10.90 -8.21 -0.96
C LYS A 52 -10.55 -8.97 -2.25
N GLN A 53 -10.86 -8.41 -3.41
CA GLN A 53 -10.45 -8.99 -4.69
C GLN A 53 -8.93 -9.04 -4.82
N LYS A 54 -8.23 -7.96 -4.46
CA LYS A 54 -6.76 -7.92 -4.44
C LYS A 54 -6.18 -8.98 -3.50
N GLN A 55 -6.72 -9.11 -2.29
CA GLN A 55 -6.30 -10.16 -1.34
C GLN A 55 -6.50 -11.57 -1.93
N ILE A 56 -7.62 -11.81 -2.63
CA ILE A 56 -7.86 -13.09 -3.31
C ILE A 56 -6.85 -13.31 -4.44
N GLU A 57 -6.53 -12.30 -5.23
CA GLU A 57 -5.54 -12.41 -6.31
C GLU A 57 -4.15 -12.73 -5.78
N GLU A 58 -3.72 -12.06 -4.70
CA GLU A 58 -2.44 -12.33 -4.03
C GLU A 58 -2.39 -13.77 -3.49
N LEU A 59 -3.45 -14.21 -2.81
CA LEU A 59 -3.56 -15.59 -2.32
C LEU A 59 -3.56 -16.58 -3.48
N SER A 60 -4.30 -16.31 -4.55
CA SER A 60 -4.37 -17.16 -5.73
C SER A 60 -3.01 -17.28 -6.40
N ALA A 61 -2.26 -16.18 -6.49
CA ALA A 61 -0.89 -16.20 -7.01
C ALA A 61 0.04 -17.06 -6.15
N ARG A 62 -0.03 -16.94 -4.81
CA ARG A 62 0.74 -17.80 -3.88
C ARG A 62 0.37 -19.27 -4.03
N ILE A 63 -0.93 -19.59 -4.09
CA ILE A 63 -1.43 -20.95 -4.26
C ILE A 63 -0.96 -21.54 -5.60
N ASN A 64 -1.10 -20.80 -6.69
CA ASN A 64 -0.72 -21.26 -8.03
C ASN A 64 0.78 -21.48 -8.17
N LEU A 65 1.60 -20.64 -7.51
CA LEU A 65 3.05 -20.84 -7.48
C LEU A 65 3.46 -22.01 -6.59
N GLY A 66 2.63 -22.41 -5.61
CA GLY A 66 2.96 -23.45 -4.64
C GLY A 66 4.17 -23.11 -3.75
N LEU A 67 4.59 -21.84 -3.75
CA LEU A 67 5.77 -21.34 -3.05
C LEU A 67 5.34 -20.23 -2.10
N ASP A 68 5.74 -20.37 -0.84
CA ASP A 68 5.58 -19.29 0.13
C ASP A 68 6.84 -18.42 0.17
N ARG A 69 6.66 -17.11 0.21
CA ARG A 69 7.75 -16.17 0.43
C ARG A 69 7.85 -15.93 1.92
N GLN A 70 8.85 -16.54 2.54
CA GLN A 70 9.23 -16.23 3.90
C GLN A 70 10.30 -15.14 3.87
N GLU A 71 10.06 -14.05 4.60
CA GLU A 71 11.12 -13.08 4.90
C GLU A 71 12.07 -13.70 5.93
N VAL A 72 13.36 -13.70 5.61
CA VAL A 72 14.41 -14.27 6.46
C VAL A 72 15.41 -13.16 6.72
N GLU A 73 15.76 -12.95 7.99
CA GLU A 73 16.84 -12.04 8.36
C GLU A 73 18.16 -12.54 7.73
N CYS A 74 18.82 -11.64 6.99
CA CYS A 74 20.06 -11.95 6.29
C CYS A 74 21.16 -10.97 6.68
N ASP A 75 22.34 -11.50 6.98
CA ASP A 75 23.57 -10.73 7.03
C ASP A 75 24.11 -10.52 5.62
N VAL A 76 24.65 -9.34 5.34
CA VAL A 76 25.26 -9.01 4.05
C VAL A 76 26.78 -9.04 4.21
N LEU A 77 27.42 -9.99 3.54
CA LEU A 77 28.88 -10.12 3.51
C LEU A 77 29.41 -9.53 2.20
N PHE A 78 30.21 -8.47 2.31
CA PHE A 78 30.86 -7.84 1.17
C PHE A 78 32.14 -8.59 0.76
N GLU A 79 32.53 -8.45 -0.50
CA GLU A 79 33.69 -9.12 -1.12
C GLU A 79 33.71 -10.65 -0.96
N THR A 80 32.53 -11.26 -0.78
CA THR A 80 32.36 -12.69 -0.58
C THR A 80 31.34 -13.22 -1.61
N PRO A 81 31.61 -14.33 -2.32
CA PRO A 81 32.83 -15.16 -2.26
C PRO A 81 34.03 -14.56 -3.02
N GLU A 82 33.80 -13.57 -3.87
CA GLU A 82 34.82 -12.93 -4.70
C GLU A 82 34.73 -11.41 -4.62
N LYS A 83 35.85 -10.74 -4.93
CA LYS A 83 35.95 -9.29 -4.88
C LYS A 83 34.93 -8.62 -5.80
N GLY A 84 34.20 -7.65 -5.25
CA GLY A 84 33.14 -6.92 -5.96
C GLY A 84 31.77 -7.60 -5.95
N ARG A 85 31.61 -8.68 -5.20
CA ARG A 85 30.31 -9.33 -4.94
C ARG A 85 29.91 -9.23 -3.48
N LYS A 86 28.61 -9.26 -3.21
CA LYS A 86 28.04 -9.37 -1.88
C LYS A 86 27.18 -10.62 -1.78
N SER A 87 27.26 -11.30 -0.64
CA SER A 87 26.47 -12.48 -0.32
C SER A 87 25.47 -12.15 0.78
N PHE A 88 24.24 -12.61 0.62
CA PHE A 88 23.18 -12.54 1.63
C PHE A 88 23.12 -13.90 2.33
N VAL A 89 23.43 -13.92 3.63
CA VAL A 89 23.51 -15.13 4.44
C VAL A 89 22.37 -15.12 5.44
N ALA A 90 21.50 -16.13 5.42
CA ALA A 90 20.43 -16.23 6.40
C ALA A 90 20.99 -16.41 7.81
N VAL A 91 20.61 -15.54 8.74
CA VAL A 91 21.11 -15.55 10.13
C VAL A 91 20.78 -16.86 10.84
N ALA A 92 19.59 -17.41 10.58
CA ALA A 92 19.10 -18.61 11.25
C ALA A 92 19.84 -19.91 10.86
N THR A 93 20.30 -20.01 9.61
CA THR A 93 20.89 -21.26 9.07
C THR A 93 22.35 -21.10 8.64
N GLY A 94 22.86 -19.87 8.56
CA GLY A 94 24.18 -19.56 8.01
C GLY A 94 24.30 -19.87 6.51
N GLN A 95 23.18 -20.11 5.81
CA GLN A 95 23.20 -20.48 4.39
C GLN A 95 23.20 -19.23 3.51
N ILE A 96 24.02 -19.24 2.46
CA ILE A 96 24.01 -18.21 1.42
C ILE A 96 22.71 -18.34 0.62
N ILE A 97 21.85 -17.34 0.74
CA ILE A 97 20.56 -17.26 0.06
C ILE A 97 20.72 -16.66 -1.34
N LYS A 98 21.64 -15.69 -1.48
CA LYS A 98 21.83 -14.94 -2.72
C LYS A 98 23.22 -14.35 -2.82
N VAL A 99 23.75 -14.24 -4.03
CA VAL A 99 24.99 -13.52 -4.34
C VAL A 99 24.70 -12.52 -5.45
N GLU A 100 25.12 -11.27 -5.27
CA GLU A 100 24.92 -10.18 -6.24
C GLU A 100 26.21 -9.39 -6.42
N ASP A 101 26.34 -8.70 -7.56
CA ASP A 101 27.42 -7.74 -7.77
C ASP A 101 27.19 -6.50 -6.90
N MET A 102 28.25 -5.99 -6.29
CA MET A 102 28.19 -4.77 -5.49
C MET A 102 27.93 -3.56 -6.38
N ILE A 103 26.96 -2.73 -6.00
CA ILE A 103 26.67 -1.46 -6.67
C ILE A 103 27.43 -0.31 -6.02
N SER A 104 27.55 0.82 -6.71
CA SER A 104 28.30 2.01 -6.24
C SER A 104 27.87 2.47 -4.84
N ALA A 105 26.61 2.26 -4.44
CA ALA A 105 26.12 2.57 -3.11
C ALA A 105 26.69 1.64 -2.01
N ASP A 106 26.91 0.35 -2.32
CA ASP A 106 27.48 -0.62 -1.37
C ASP A 106 28.94 -0.27 -1.01
N TYR A 107 29.69 0.29 -1.97
CA TYR A 107 31.04 0.78 -1.74
C TYR A 107 31.07 2.05 -0.87
N GLN A 108 29.99 2.84 -0.87
CA GLN A 108 29.87 4.03 -0.01
C GLN A 108 29.47 3.67 1.42
N SER A 109 28.60 2.68 1.62
CA SER A 109 28.25 2.20 2.96
C SER A 109 29.45 1.57 3.68
N ARG A 110 30.32 0.88 2.93
CA ARG A 110 31.59 0.33 3.44
C ARG A 110 32.55 1.39 4.00
N LEU A 111 32.47 2.64 3.52
CA LEU A 111 33.33 3.72 4.03
C LEU A 111 33.12 4.00 5.53
N PHE A 112 31.98 3.53 6.08
CA PHE A 112 31.60 3.69 7.49
C PHE A 112 31.62 2.37 8.27
N ASP A 113 32.07 1.25 7.66
CA ASP A 113 32.23 -0.02 8.37
C ASP A 113 33.51 0.02 9.24
N PRO A 114 33.40 -0.13 10.57
CA PRO A 114 34.52 0.03 11.50
C PRO A 114 35.54 -1.14 11.49
N ASP A 115 35.21 -2.26 10.83
CA ASP A 115 36.04 -3.48 10.84
C ASP A 115 37.04 -3.59 9.69
N GLU A 116 37.00 -2.69 8.71
CA GLU A 116 38.06 -2.62 7.70
C GLU A 116 39.19 -1.68 8.12
N ARG A 117 40.01 -2.16 9.05
CA ARG A 117 41.35 -1.60 9.18
C ARG A 117 42.15 -1.97 7.93
N PRO A 118 42.68 -1.01 7.17
CA PRO A 118 43.56 -1.34 6.06
C PRO A 118 44.78 -2.08 6.61
N GLU A 119 44.98 -3.32 6.17
CA GLU A 119 46.23 -4.03 6.38
C GLU A 119 47.37 -3.14 5.86
N LYS A 120 48.25 -2.73 6.78
CA LYS A 120 49.45 -1.96 6.45
C LYS A 120 50.22 -2.73 5.37
N LYS A 121 50.30 -2.16 4.16
CA LYS A 121 51.32 -2.53 3.18
C LYS A 121 52.69 -2.31 3.82
N THR A 122 53.31 -3.37 4.32
CA THR A 122 54.73 -3.39 4.64
C THR A 122 55.49 -3.20 3.33
N GLY A 123 56.04 -2.00 3.13
CA GLY A 123 56.96 -1.73 2.05
C GLY A 123 58.18 -2.61 2.19
N SER A 124 58.34 -3.56 1.27
CA SER A 124 59.58 -4.34 1.14
C SER A 124 60.52 -3.56 0.23
N SER A 125 61.41 -2.77 0.82
CA SER A 125 62.60 -2.25 0.15
C SER A 125 63.55 -3.43 -0.11
N ASN A 126 63.59 -3.94 -1.34
CA ASN A 126 64.68 -4.81 -1.76
C ASN A 126 65.89 -3.95 -2.11
N GLY A 127 66.88 -3.92 -1.20
CA GLY A 127 68.24 -3.53 -1.52
C GLY A 127 68.88 -4.58 -2.43
N LEU A 128 69.57 -4.13 -3.47
CA LEU A 128 70.40 -4.95 -4.33
C LEU A 128 71.58 -5.55 -3.56
N PRO A 129 72.03 -6.77 -3.89
CA PRO A 129 73.37 -7.23 -3.53
C PRO A 129 74.38 -6.95 -4.66
N GLU A 130 75.54 -6.47 -4.21
CA GLU A 130 76.91 -6.49 -4.79
C GLU A 130 77.17 -6.04 -6.24
#